data_AF-E6V7F7-F1
#
_entry.id   AF-E6V7F7-F1
#
_cell.length_a   1.000
_cell.length_b   1.000
_cell.length_c   1.000
_cell.angle_alpha   90.00
_cell.angle_beta   90.00
_cell.angle_gamma   90.00
#
_symmetry.space_group_name_H-M   'P 1'
#
loop_
_entity.id
_entity.type
_entity.pdbx_description
1 polymer ?
#
loop_
_entity_poly.entity_id
_entity_poly.type
_entity_poly.pdbx_seq_one_letter_code
_entity_poly.pdbx_strand_id
1 'polypeptide(L)'
;MEEGFDWVPFYEELARHLLAYRDRQPELVAILAASEVRGLADQSPKKHSIPLTEIDPLTFIALVNKQSPGERAKILSVFKEKFGISAPVPTQFLGIPSTNARQSWLFPYKFERSAGDVGKLWDLFEAVMSTQPLTDKVMAAAQSVKYAGHAKLTQAIFRAAPTRYFPVDGQTSRYLFRLQIPSQFRSATEYQAICDRVARNDAKPFYVQSYLAWKQNRNLAPAAEELYQSKVQKEAVRAQSIEDKPGGEPIPPLKKTAPSTEGYQRNPRVAGNALANADYKCEIDSSHQTFTAHAGEKPYLEAHHLIPFSNQRFFNVSLDVMANVVALCPNCHRLLHHGTTKEKSKHIRALLAKRAERLEEKELGISNAELLKLYSRELLEEDA
;
A
#
# COMPACT_ATOMS: atom_id res chain seq x y z
N MET A 1 -27.64 -2.30 -3.80
CA MET A 1 -26.24 -2.26 -3.35
C MET A 1 -25.75 -0.84 -3.51
N GLU A 2 -25.01 -0.32 -2.54
CA GLU A 2 -24.28 0.95 -2.73
C GLU A 2 -23.24 0.76 -3.84
N GLU A 3 -23.16 1.72 -4.75
CA GLU A 3 -22.23 1.73 -5.88
C GLU A 3 -20.78 1.60 -5.36
N GLY A 4 -19.97 0.72 -5.97
CA GLY A 4 -18.58 0.48 -5.54
C GLY A 4 -18.35 -0.66 -4.55
N PHE A 5 -19.40 -1.19 -3.92
CA PHE A 5 -19.31 -2.19 -2.86
C PHE A 5 -19.96 -3.54 -3.22
N ASP A 6 -20.11 -3.83 -4.51
CA ASP A 6 -20.70 -5.06 -5.04
C ASP A 6 -19.90 -6.34 -4.70
N TRP A 7 -18.64 -6.18 -4.30
CA TRP A 7 -17.81 -7.27 -3.77
C TRP A 7 -18.27 -7.82 -2.42
N VAL A 8 -18.95 -7.04 -1.59
CA VAL A 8 -19.33 -7.42 -0.22
C VAL A 8 -20.19 -8.68 -0.18
N PRO A 9 -21.37 -8.74 -0.85
CA PRO A 9 -22.20 -9.94 -0.81
C PRO A 9 -21.53 -11.15 -1.45
N PHE A 10 -20.71 -10.95 -2.48
CA PHE A 10 -19.96 -12.04 -3.12
C PHE A 10 -18.94 -12.65 -2.16
N TYR A 11 -18.15 -11.83 -1.48
CA TYR A 11 -17.12 -12.29 -0.56
C TYR A 11 -17.71 -12.97 0.67
N GLU A 12 -18.83 -12.47 1.21
CA GLU A 12 -19.53 -13.13 2.32
C GLU A 12 -20.13 -14.47 1.93
N GLU A 13 -20.67 -14.58 0.71
CA GLU A 13 -21.15 -15.86 0.17
C GLU A 13 -20.00 -16.84 -0.06
N LEU A 14 -18.92 -16.40 -0.71
CA LEU A 14 -17.70 -17.18 -0.88
C LEU A 14 -17.17 -17.68 0.46
N ALA A 15 -17.06 -16.82 1.47
CA ALA A 15 -16.57 -17.21 2.80
C ALA A 15 -17.44 -18.30 3.44
N ARG A 16 -18.77 -18.23 3.28
CA ARG A 16 -19.66 -19.31 3.74
C ARG A 16 -19.39 -20.64 3.04
N HIS A 17 -19.15 -20.64 1.73
CA HIS A 17 -18.82 -21.87 1.00
C HIS A 17 -17.46 -22.46 1.41
N LEU A 18 -16.47 -21.61 1.72
CA LEU A 18 -15.13 -22.05 2.10
C LEU A 18 -15.11 -22.86 3.42
N LEU A 19 -16.11 -22.73 4.29
CA LEU A 19 -16.22 -23.54 5.52
C LEU A 19 -16.22 -25.05 5.26
N ALA A 20 -16.68 -25.50 4.08
CA ALA A 20 -16.74 -26.91 3.74
C ALA A 20 -15.40 -27.51 3.29
N TYR A 21 -14.30 -26.74 3.30
CA TYR A 21 -13.03 -27.13 2.66
C TYR A 21 -11.87 -27.41 3.64
N ARG A 22 -12.13 -27.48 4.94
CA ARG A 22 -11.10 -27.73 5.96
C ARG A 22 -10.23 -28.95 5.66
N ASP A 23 -10.86 -30.05 5.26
CA ASP A 23 -10.21 -31.31 4.91
C ASP A 23 -10.02 -31.49 3.39
N ARG A 24 -10.36 -30.46 2.60
CA ARG A 24 -10.31 -30.44 1.13
C ARG A 24 -9.43 -29.31 0.61
N GLN A 25 -8.39 -28.93 1.37
CA GLN A 25 -7.47 -27.85 1.03
C GLN A 25 -6.79 -28.02 -0.34
N PRO A 26 -6.40 -29.24 -0.80
CA PRO A 26 -5.88 -29.42 -2.14
C PRO A 26 -6.87 -29.01 -3.25
N GLU A 27 -8.18 -29.14 -3.02
CA GLU A 27 -9.21 -28.67 -3.97
C GLU A 27 -9.20 -27.15 -4.05
N LEU A 28 -9.02 -26.44 -2.94
CA LEU A 28 -8.88 -24.98 -2.94
C LEU A 28 -7.64 -24.54 -3.72
N VAL A 29 -6.50 -25.21 -3.54
CA VAL A 29 -5.28 -24.91 -4.30
C VAL A 29 -5.49 -25.18 -5.79
N ALA A 30 -6.17 -26.28 -6.15
CA ALA A 30 -6.50 -26.59 -7.54
C ALA A 30 -7.43 -25.54 -8.18
N ILE A 31 -8.41 -25.03 -7.43
CA ILE A 31 -9.30 -23.94 -7.89
C ILE A 31 -8.50 -22.64 -8.13
N LEU A 32 -7.57 -22.28 -7.24
CA LEU A 32 -6.67 -21.13 -7.46
C LEU A 32 -5.81 -21.32 -8.71
N ALA A 33 -5.24 -22.51 -8.90
CA ALA A 33 -4.41 -22.82 -10.06
C ALA A 33 -5.20 -22.77 -11.38
N ALA A 34 -6.40 -23.34 -11.39
CA ALA A 34 -7.31 -23.30 -12.54
C ALA A 34 -7.80 -21.87 -12.86
N SER A 35 -7.72 -20.95 -11.90
CA SER A 35 -8.05 -19.53 -12.06
C SER A 35 -6.81 -18.67 -12.35
N GLU A 36 -5.68 -19.29 -12.70
CA GLU A 36 -4.41 -18.62 -13.04
C GLU A 36 -3.85 -17.71 -11.91
N VAL A 37 -4.20 -18.01 -10.65
CA VAL A 37 -3.73 -17.24 -9.51
C VAL A 37 -2.23 -17.44 -9.29
N ARG A 38 -1.50 -16.33 -9.23
CA ARG A 38 -0.05 -16.34 -8.97
C ARG A 38 0.27 -16.51 -7.48
N GLY A 39 1.37 -17.22 -7.19
CA GLY A 39 1.89 -17.38 -5.83
C GLY A 39 1.48 -18.68 -5.13
N LEU A 40 1.39 -19.76 -5.90
CA LEU A 40 1.08 -21.12 -5.42
C LEU A 40 2.33 -22.02 -5.30
N ALA A 41 3.52 -21.44 -5.45
CA ALA A 41 4.79 -22.12 -5.28
C ALA A 41 5.23 -22.05 -3.81
N ASP A 42 5.32 -23.20 -3.17
CA ASP A 42 5.89 -23.37 -1.84
C ASP A 42 7.39 -23.73 -1.95
N GLN A 43 8.10 -23.85 -0.83
CA GLN A 43 9.53 -24.14 -0.82
C GLN A 43 9.89 -25.30 0.11
N SER A 44 10.75 -26.19 -0.38
CA SER A 44 11.41 -27.21 0.43
C SER A 44 12.59 -26.64 1.23
N PRO A 45 13.18 -27.41 2.18
CA PRO A 45 14.35 -26.95 2.95
C PRO A 45 15.55 -26.56 2.08
N LYS A 46 15.66 -27.13 0.87
CA LYS A 46 16.68 -26.77 -0.12
C LYS A 46 16.32 -25.54 -0.97
N LYS A 47 15.25 -24.81 -0.61
CA LYS A 47 14.66 -23.68 -1.37
C LYS A 47 14.22 -24.05 -2.79
N HIS A 48 14.01 -25.34 -3.07
CA HIS A 48 13.41 -25.77 -4.32
C HIS A 48 11.92 -25.47 -4.29
N SER A 49 11.39 -25.00 -5.42
CA SER A 49 9.97 -24.80 -5.63
C SER A 49 9.24 -26.14 -5.54
N ILE A 50 8.20 -26.22 -4.71
CA ILE A 50 7.31 -27.37 -4.59
C ILE A 50 5.85 -26.89 -4.65
N PRO A 51 4.88 -27.72 -5.05
CA PRO A 51 3.47 -27.33 -5.04
C PRO A 51 2.98 -27.02 -3.62
N LEU A 52 2.16 -25.97 -3.48
CA LEU A 52 1.39 -25.76 -2.26
C LEU A 52 0.32 -26.87 -2.12
N THR A 53 0.20 -27.47 -0.94
CA THR A 53 -0.75 -28.59 -0.70
C THR A 53 -1.75 -28.33 0.42
N GLU A 54 -1.53 -27.27 1.21
CA GLU A 54 -2.36 -26.87 2.34
C GLU A 54 -2.58 -25.36 2.29
N ILE A 55 -3.79 -24.91 2.62
CA ILE A 55 -4.18 -23.51 2.59
C ILE A 55 -5.39 -23.28 3.50
N ASP A 56 -5.43 -22.13 4.15
CA ASP A 56 -6.59 -21.65 4.89
C ASP A 56 -7.43 -20.65 4.06
N PRO A 57 -8.71 -20.43 4.38
CA PRO A 57 -9.58 -19.53 3.62
C PRO A 57 -9.15 -18.06 3.64
N LEU A 58 -8.51 -17.59 4.71
CA LEU A 58 -8.03 -16.21 4.82
C LEU A 58 -6.87 -15.98 3.84
N THR A 59 -5.96 -16.95 3.72
CA THR A 59 -4.88 -16.94 2.71
C THR A 59 -5.41 -17.14 1.30
N PHE A 60 -6.40 -18.02 1.11
CA PHE A 60 -7.09 -18.22 -0.18
C PHE A 60 -7.65 -16.90 -0.72
N ILE A 61 -8.41 -16.18 0.11
CA ILE A 61 -8.95 -14.86 -0.25
C ILE A 61 -7.80 -13.84 -0.47
N ALA A 62 -6.69 -13.92 0.29
CA ALA A 62 -5.54 -13.03 0.11
C ALA A 62 -4.85 -13.18 -1.25
N LEU A 63 -4.75 -14.40 -1.77
CA LEU A 63 -4.16 -14.65 -3.09
C LEU A 63 -4.99 -14.08 -4.23
N VAL A 64 -6.31 -14.02 -4.06
CA VAL A 64 -7.24 -13.36 -5.00
C VAL A 64 -7.05 -11.83 -4.93
N ASN A 65 -6.98 -11.28 -3.71
CA ASN A 65 -6.81 -9.84 -3.49
C ASN A 65 -5.42 -9.28 -3.81
N LYS A 66 -4.42 -10.16 -3.98
CA LYS A 66 -3.10 -9.81 -4.51
C LYS A 66 -3.16 -9.37 -5.97
N GLN A 67 -4.10 -9.90 -6.75
CA GLN A 67 -4.19 -9.63 -8.19
C GLN A 67 -4.80 -8.24 -8.45
N SER A 68 -4.55 -7.72 -9.64
CA SER A 68 -5.20 -6.49 -10.13
C SER A 68 -6.72 -6.66 -10.15
N PRO A 69 -7.53 -5.58 -10.10
CA PRO A 69 -8.99 -5.70 -10.11
C PRO A 69 -9.53 -6.44 -11.32
N GLY A 70 -8.93 -6.24 -12.50
CA GLY A 70 -9.31 -6.93 -13.72
C GLY A 70 -9.03 -8.45 -13.65
N GLU A 71 -7.86 -8.85 -13.14
CA GLU A 71 -7.56 -10.27 -12.89
C GLU A 71 -8.49 -10.84 -11.80
N ARG A 72 -8.75 -10.06 -10.75
CA ARG A 72 -9.64 -10.43 -9.63
C ARG A 72 -11.05 -10.72 -10.11
N ALA A 73 -11.66 -9.85 -10.93
CA ALA A 73 -13.00 -10.07 -11.48
C ALA A 73 -13.07 -11.37 -12.30
N LYS A 74 -12.04 -11.68 -13.10
CA LYS A 74 -11.95 -12.95 -13.84
C LYS A 74 -11.91 -14.16 -12.91
N ILE A 75 -11.07 -14.10 -11.86
CA ILE A 75 -10.98 -15.17 -10.86
C ILE A 75 -12.32 -15.36 -10.14
N LEU A 76 -12.97 -14.27 -9.73
CA LEU A 76 -14.27 -14.33 -9.07
C LEU A 76 -15.37 -14.88 -9.99
N SER A 77 -15.28 -14.66 -11.31
CA SER A 77 -16.16 -15.33 -12.28
C SER A 77 -15.99 -16.85 -12.27
N VAL A 78 -14.75 -17.35 -12.20
CA VAL A 78 -14.50 -18.80 -12.09
C VAL A 78 -15.02 -19.33 -10.76
N PHE A 79 -14.81 -18.58 -9.67
CA PHE A 79 -15.28 -18.95 -8.34
C PHE A 79 -16.80 -19.01 -8.27
N LYS A 80 -17.49 -18.09 -8.95
CA LYS A 80 -18.95 -18.09 -9.03
C LYS A 80 -19.48 -19.44 -9.49
N GLU A 81 -18.95 -19.94 -10.61
CA GLU A 81 -19.32 -21.24 -11.16
C GLU A 81 -18.88 -22.41 -10.26
N LYS A 82 -17.66 -22.37 -9.73
CA LYS A 82 -17.10 -23.48 -8.94
C LYS A 82 -17.76 -23.66 -7.57
N PHE A 83 -18.11 -22.57 -6.92
CA PHE A 83 -18.73 -22.59 -5.58
C PHE A 83 -20.26 -22.48 -5.63
N GLY A 84 -20.84 -22.19 -6.80
CA GLY A 84 -22.29 -21.99 -6.95
C GLY A 84 -22.78 -20.69 -6.29
N ILE A 85 -21.97 -19.63 -6.34
CA ILE A 85 -22.28 -18.34 -5.70
C ILE A 85 -23.40 -17.65 -6.46
N SER A 86 -24.43 -17.21 -5.74
CA SER A 86 -25.59 -16.51 -6.29
C SER A 86 -25.29 -15.05 -6.58
N ALA A 87 -24.52 -14.37 -5.72
CA ALA A 87 -24.13 -12.98 -5.89
C ALA A 87 -23.48 -12.70 -7.26
N PRO A 88 -23.73 -11.53 -7.88
CA PRO A 88 -23.13 -11.17 -9.16
C PRO A 88 -21.61 -11.05 -9.03
N VAL A 89 -20.88 -11.29 -10.13
CA VAL A 89 -19.42 -11.10 -10.15
C VAL A 89 -19.11 -9.62 -9.90
N PRO A 90 -18.29 -9.28 -8.90
CA PRO A 90 -18.01 -7.89 -8.56
C PRO A 90 -17.25 -7.18 -9.68
N THR A 91 -17.63 -5.93 -9.91
CA THR A 91 -17.01 -5.02 -10.88
C THR A 91 -16.15 -3.96 -10.21
N GLN A 92 -16.40 -3.68 -8.92
CA GLN A 92 -15.69 -2.69 -8.14
C GLN A 92 -15.28 -3.26 -6.77
N PHE A 93 -14.27 -2.65 -6.15
CA PHE A 93 -13.64 -3.19 -4.94
C PHE A 93 -13.36 -2.10 -3.90
N LEU A 94 -14.24 -1.10 -3.79
CA LEU A 94 -13.99 0.02 -2.88
C LEU A 94 -13.89 -0.44 -1.43
N GLY A 95 -12.91 0.09 -0.70
CA GLY A 95 -12.71 -0.17 0.72
C GLY A 95 -12.07 -1.52 1.04
N ILE A 96 -11.75 -2.36 0.04
CA ILE A 96 -11.03 -3.62 0.27
C ILE A 96 -9.54 -3.34 0.57
N PRO A 97 -8.96 -3.89 1.67
CA PRO A 97 -7.55 -3.75 1.92
C PRO A 97 -6.70 -4.44 0.85
N SER A 98 -5.68 -3.74 0.36
CA SER A 98 -4.70 -4.32 -0.57
C SER A 98 -3.89 -5.44 0.10
N THR A 99 -3.56 -6.49 -0.65
CA THR A 99 -2.66 -7.55 -0.15
C THR A 99 -1.24 -7.32 -0.65
N ASN A 100 -0.25 -7.36 0.24
CA ASN A 100 1.16 -7.23 -0.15
C ASN A 100 1.56 -8.37 -1.11
N ALA A 101 1.90 -8.02 -2.34
CA ALA A 101 2.23 -8.99 -3.38
C ALA A 101 3.49 -9.81 -3.11
N ARG A 102 4.42 -9.31 -2.27
CA ARG A 102 5.64 -10.02 -1.88
C ARG A 102 5.42 -11.03 -0.75
N GLN A 103 4.33 -10.90 0.01
CA GLN A 103 4.08 -11.73 1.19
C GLN A 103 2.57 -11.87 1.43
N SER A 104 1.90 -12.59 0.54
CA SER A 104 0.44 -12.71 0.55
C SER A 104 -0.07 -13.81 1.50
N TRP A 105 0.76 -14.81 1.79
CA TRP A 105 0.42 -15.90 2.71
C TRP A 105 0.47 -15.45 4.17
N LEU A 106 -0.46 -15.95 4.98
CA LEU A 106 -0.47 -15.74 6.44
C LEU A 106 0.44 -16.73 7.20
N PHE A 107 1.06 -17.66 6.48
CA PHE A 107 1.95 -18.69 7.00
C PHE A 107 3.27 -18.73 6.20
N PRO A 108 4.36 -19.28 6.76
CA PRO A 108 5.63 -19.38 6.07
C PRO A 108 5.68 -20.55 5.07
N TYR A 109 6.77 -20.64 4.29
CA TYR A 109 6.99 -21.77 3.39
C TYR A 109 7.11 -23.10 4.15
N LYS A 110 6.88 -24.22 3.47
CA LYS A 110 6.81 -25.57 4.04
C LYS A 110 8.02 -25.92 4.91
N PHE A 111 9.22 -25.49 4.53
CA PHE A 111 10.43 -25.78 5.30
C PHE A 111 10.52 -25.08 6.67
N GLU A 112 9.76 -24.00 6.88
CA GLU A 112 9.72 -23.24 8.13
C GLU A 112 8.35 -23.36 8.84
N ARG A 113 7.34 -23.85 8.13
CA ARG A 113 5.96 -23.98 8.62
C ARG A 113 5.84 -25.10 9.64
N SER A 114 5.21 -24.80 10.77
CA SER A 114 4.84 -25.82 11.75
C SER A 114 3.57 -26.55 11.29
N ALA A 115 3.45 -27.85 11.59
CA ALA A 115 2.31 -28.67 11.16
C ALA A 115 0.93 -28.14 11.59
N GLY A 116 0.85 -27.34 12.66
CA GLY A 116 -0.41 -26.76 13.15
C GLY A 116 -0.71 -25.34 12.64
N ASP A 117 0.18 -24.70 11.88
CA ASP A 117 0.04 -23.27 11.56
C ASP A 117 -1.17 -22.97 10.67
N VAL A 118 -1.40 -23.76 9.62
CA VAL A 118 -2.60 -23.62 8.76
C VAL A 118 -3.87 -23.95 9.54
N GLY A 119 -3.80 -24.93 10.46
CA GLY A 119 -4.92 -25.28 11.35
C GLY A 119 -5.36 -24.13 12.25
N LYS A 120 -4.42 -23.38 12.85
CA LYS A 120 -4.74 -22.19 13.67
C LYS A 120 -5.45 -21.10 12.86
N LEU A 121 -5.12 -20.96 11.57
CA LEU A 121 -5.78 -20.00 10.67
C LEU A 121 -7.18 -20.48 10.25
N TRP A 122 -7.38 -21.80 10.09
CA TRP A 122 -8.72 -22.39 9.96
C TRP A 122 -9.59 -22.13 11.20
N ASP A 123 -9.05 -22.36 12.40
CA ASP A 123 -9.76 -22.10 13.66
C ASP A 123 -10.20 -20.63 13.75
N LEU A 124 -9.34 -19.70 13.33
CA LEU A 124 -9.68 -18.28 13.24
C LEU A 124 -10.79 -18.03 12.22
N PHE A 125 -10.70 -18.60 11.02
CA PHE A 125 -11.71 -18.42 9.99
C PHE A 125 -13.09 -18.93 10.43
N GLU A 126 -13.15 -20.13 11.00
CA GLU A 126 -14.39 -20.72 11.52
C GLU A 126 -14.98 -19.87 12.66
N ALA A 127 -14.14 -19.37 13.57
CA ALA A 127 -14.59 -18.47 14.63
C ALA A 127 -15.12 -17.13 14.08
N VAL A 128 -14.49 -16.57 13.05
CA VAL A 128 -14.95 -15.35 12.37
C VAL A 128 -16.29 -15.56 11.68
N MET A 129 -16.52 -16.74 11.08
CA MET A 129 -17.77 -17.05 10.39
C MET A 129 -18.88 -17.51 11.34
N SER A 130 -18.54 -17.92 12.58
CA SER A 130 -19.50 -18.26 13.64
C SER A 130 -20.31 -17.05 14.10
N THR A 131 -21.47 -17.29 14.70
CA THR A 131 -22.28 -16.26 15.38
C THR A 131 -21.75 -15.90 16.76
N GLN A 132 -20.81 -16.69 17.30
CA GLN A 132 -20.19 -16.45 18.60
C GLN A 132 -19.10 -15.36 18.51
N PRO A 133 -18.86 -14.60 19.59
CA PRO A 133 -17.74 -13.66 19.66
C PRO A 133 -16.38 -14.35 19.44
N LEU A 134 -15.45 -13.63 18.80
CA LEU A 134 -14.10 -14.11 18.61
C LEU A 134 -13.39 -14.18 19.98
N THR A 135 -12.76 -15.31 20.28
CA THR A 135 -12.09 -15.50 21.58
C THR A 135 -10.62 -15.12 21.52
N ASP A 136 -10.08 -14.64 22.65
CA ASP A 136 -8.66 -14.29 22.78
C ASP A 136 -7.75 -15.49 22.48
N LYS A 137 -8.18 -16.71 22.86
CA LYS A 137 -7.45 -17.96 22.58
C LYS A 137 -7.26 -18.18 21.08
N VAL A 138 -8.32 -18.03 20.29
CA VAL A 138 -8.27 -18.27 18.84
C VAL A 138 -7.42 -17.21 18.14
N MET A 139 -7.60 -15.93 18.51
CA MET A 139 -6.80 -14.86 17.92
C MET A 139 -5.32 -14.95 18.29
N ALA A 140 -4.99 -15.25 19.55
CA ALA A 140 -3.61 -15.44 19.99
C ALA A 140 -2.93 -16.64 19.29
N ALA A 141 -3.66 -17.74 19.07
CA ALA A 141 -3.16 -18.88 18.31
C ALA A 141 -2.83 -18.48 16.86
N ALA A 142 -3.74 -17.78 16.17
CA ALA A 142 -3.48 -17.29 14.82
C ALA A 142 -2.30 -16.30 14.75
N GLN A 143 -2.18 -15.40 15.73
CA GLN A 143 -1.05 -14.46 15.83
C GLN A 143 0.30 -15.13 16.09
N SER A 144 0.30 -16.35 16.63
CA SER A 144 1.51 -17.15 16.79
C SER A 144 2.09 -17.62 15.44
N VAL A 145 1.32 -17.58 14.36
CA VAL A 145 1.76 -18.03 13.04
C VAL A 145 2.67 -16.96 12.41
N LYS A 146 3.83 -17.38 11.92
CA LYS A 146 4.76 -16.46 11.26
C LYS A 146 4.06 -15.81 10.06
N TYR A 147 4.14 -14.48 10.00
CA TYR A 147 3.49 -13.60 9.02
C TYR A 147 2.01 -13.27 9.27
N ALA A 148 1.41 -13.71 10.37
CA ALA A 148 0.05 -13.39 10.78
C ALA A 148 -0.01 -12.28 11.85
N GLY A 149 0.66 -11.15 11.61
CA GLY A 149 0.61 -9.99 12.53
C GLY A 149 -0.76 -9.28 12.54
N HIS A 150 -1.02 -8.47 13.57
CA HIS A 150 -2.29 -7.76 13.82
C HIS A 150 -2.93 -7.18 12.56
N ALA A 151 -2.24 -6.27 11.87
CA ALA A 151 -2.79 -5.59 10.69
C ALA A 151 -3.18 -6.57 9.57
N LYS A 152 -2.39 -7.61 9.36
CA LYS A 152 -2.64 -8.56 8.27
C LYS A 152 -3.79 -9.50 8.60
N LEU A 153 -3.92 -9.91 9.87
CA LEU A 153 -5.06 -10.69 10.32
C LEU A 153 -6.36 -9.88 10.23
N THR A 154 -6.40 -8.64 10.71
CA THR A 154 -7.62 -7.82 10.63
C THR A 154 -8.01 -7.53 9.17
N GLN A 155 -7.05 -7.31 8.27
CA GLN A 155 -7.31 -7.22 6.83
C GLN A 155 -7.89 -8.52 6.25
N ALA A 156 -7.42 -9.68 6.70
CA ALA A 156 -7.90 -10.96 6.20
C ALA A 156 -9.29 -11.31 6.75
N ILE A 157 -9.53 -11.07 8.04
CA ILE A 157 -10.83 -11.18 8.69
C ILE A 157 -11.84 -10.25 8.00
N PHE A 158 -11.46 -9.00 7.78
CA PHE A 158 -12.30 -8.01 7.10
C PHE A 158 -12.72 -8.48 5.70
N ARG A 159 -11.81 -9.06 4.92
CA ARG A 159 -12.16 -9.58 3.59
C ARG A 159 -13.15 -10.74 3.64
N ALA A 160 -13.09 -11.58 4.68
CA ALA A 160 -14.04 -12.68 4.86
C ALA A 160 -15.40 -12.24 5.43
N ALA A 161 -15.42 -11.23 6.31
CA ALA A 161 -16.62 -10.79 7.02
C ALA A 161 -16.68 -9.24 7.14
N PRO A 162 -16.79 -8.52 6.02
CA PRO A 162 -16.68 -7.05 5.94
C PRO A 162 -17.83 -6.29 6.59
N THR A 163 -18.95 -6.94 6.90
CA THR A 163 -20.06 -6.34 7.66
C THR A 163 -19.86 -6.43 9.18
N ARG A 164 -19.02 -7.34 9.66
CA ARG A 164 -18.89 -7.67 11.09
C ARG A 164 -17.60 -7.20 11.74
N TYR A 165 -16.56 -7.01 10.95
CA TYR A 165 -15.25 -6.62 11.45
C TYR A 165 -14.76 -5.40 10.69
N PHE A 166 -13.97 -4.55 11.35
CA PHE A 166 -13.32 -3.38 10.74
C PHE A 166 -11.81 -3.66 10.60
N PRO A 167 -11.16 -3.34 9.47
CA PRO A 167 -9.72 -3.58 9.35
C PRO A 167 -8.98 -2.56 10.20
N VAL A 168 -7.99 -3.00 10.97
CA VAL A 168 -7.15 -2.14 11.81
C VAL A 168 -5.72 -2.24 11.30
N ASP A 169 -5.35 -1.30 10.44
CA ASP A 169 -4.10 -1.28 9.69
C ASP A 169 -3.59 0.15 9.44
N GLY A 170 -2.52 0.30 8.67
CA GLY A 170 -1.94 1.62 8.38
C GLY A 170 -2.92 2.58 7.70
N GLN A 171 -3.84 2.09 6.85
CA GLN A 171 -4.79 2.93 6.12
C GLN A 171 -5.89 3.47 7.05
N THR A 172 -6.33 2.64 7.98
CA THR A 172 -7.44 2.94 8.88
C THR A 172 -7.00 3.57 10.20
N SER A 173 -5.73 3.47 10.58
CA SER A 173 -5.24 3.97 11.88
C SER A 173 -5.48 5.46 12.08
N ARG A 174 -5.31 6.30 11.04
CA ARG A 174 -5.57 7.74 11.13
C ARG A 174 -7.06 8.08 11.20
N TYR A 175 -7.90 7.24 10.60
CA TYR A 175 -9.35 7.34 10.75
C TYR A 175 -9.74 7.05 12.21
N LEU A 176 -9.27 5.93 12.77
CA LEU A 176 -9.49 5.57 14.18
C LEU A 176 -9.03 6.66 15.14
N PHE A 177 -7.83 7.21 14.93
CA PHE A 177 -7.29 8.30 15.76
C PHE A 177 -8.22 9.52 15.83
N ARG A 178 -8.82 9.92 14.70
CA ARG A 178 -9.76 11.07 14.66
C ARG A 178 -11.06 10.79 15.40
N LEU A 179 -11.49 9.53 15.38
CA LEU A 179 -12.63 9.07 16.18
C LEU A 179 -12.26 8.85 17.66
N GLN A 180 -11.02 9.13 18.05
CA GLN A 180 -10.47 8.86 19.37
C GLN A 180 -10.54 7.37 19.75
N ILE A 181 -10.54 6.48 18.75
CA ILE A 181 -10.54 5.02 18.89
C ILE A 181 -9.09 4.52 18.79
N PRO A 182 -8.63 3.63 19.69
CA PRO A 182 -7.29 3.06 19.62
C PRO A 182 -7.15 2.21 18.36
N SER A 183 -5.98 2.31 17.71
CA SER A 183 -5.57 1.45 16.61
C SER A 183 -4.70 0.27 17.07
N GLN A 184 -4.36 0.22 18.35
CA GLN A 184 -3.58 -0.86 18.96
C GLN A 184 -4.49 -1.73 19.82
N PHE A 185 -4.28 -3.04 19.75
CA PHE A 185 -4.98 -4.03 20.54
C PHE A 185 -4.06 -5.22 20.81
N ARG A 186 -4.33 -5.96 21.88
CA ARG A 186 -3.55 -7.13 22.34
C ARG A 186 -4.37 -8.42 22.39
N SER A 187 -5.68 -8.32 22.18
CA SER A 187 -6.61 -9.44 22.33
C SER A 187 -7.78 -9.33 21.35
N ALA A 188 -8.52 -10.43 21.16
CA ALA A 188 -9.73 -10.43 20.34
C ALA A 188 -10.82 -9.56 20.97
N THR A 189 -10.88 -9.52 22.31
CA THR A 189 -11.79 -8.66 23.06
C THR A 189 -11.53 -7.19 22.77
N GLU A 190 -10.27 -6.74 22.81
CA GLU A 190 -9.90 -5.37 22.47
C GLU A 190 -10.17 -5.04 20.98
N TYR A 191 -9.91 -5.98 20.07
CA TYR A 191 -10.20 -5.83 18.65
C TYR A 191 -11.71 -5.67 18.38
N GLN A 192 -12.55 -6.50 19.01
CA GLN A 192 -14.01 -6.39 18.90
C GLN A 192 -14.51 -5.08 19.51
N ALA A 193 -13.95 -4.64 20.63
CA ALA A 193 -14.28 -3.34 21.20
C ALA A 193 -13.94 -2.17 20.25
N ILE A 194 -12.87 -2.27 19.44
CA ILE A 194 -12.59 -1.31 18.37
C ILE A 194 -13.71 -1.34 17.33
N CYS A 195 -14.09 -2.52 16.84
CA CYS A 195 -15.18 -2.68 15.87
C CYS A 195 -16.50 -2.09 16.39
N ASP A 196 -16.86 -2.38 17.64
CA ASP A 196 -18.07 -1.85 18.29
C ASP A 196 -18.06 -0.33 18.43
N ARG A 197 -16.88 0.26 18.68
CA ARG A 197 -16.74 1.72 18.75
C ARG A 197 -16.84 2.37 17.38
N VAL A 198 -16.26 1.74 16.34
CA VAL A 198 -16.37 2.22 14.96
C VAL A 198 -17.82 2.17 14.49
N ALA A 199 -18.54 1.07 14.76
CA ALA A 199 -19.95 0.92 14.41
C ALA A 199 -20.86 1.92 15.14
N ARG A 200 -20.58 2.22 16.41
CA ARG A 200 -21.35 3.21 17.19
C ARG A 200 -21.07 4.66 16.79
N ASN A 201 -19.88 4.94 16.27
CA ASN A 201 -19.49 6.30 15.90
C ASN A 201 -20.14 6.76 14.58
N ASP A 202 -20.28 5.85 13.61
CA ASP A 202 -20.90 6.12 12.32
C ASP A 202 -21.76 4.92 11.91
N ALA A 203 -23.04 5.17 11.62
CA ALA A 203 -24.00 4.12 11.22
C ALA A 203 -23.67 3.47 9.87
N LYS A 204 -22.65 3.99 9.14
CA LYS A 204 -22.18 3.40 7.89
C LYS A 204 -21.56 2.01 8.12
N PRO A 205 -21.75 1.05 7.19
CA PRO A 205 -21.07 -0.24 7.24
C PRO A 205 -19.54 -0.12 7.24
N PHE A 206 -18.84 -1.09 7.83
CA PHE A 206 -17.38 -1.06 7.94
C PHE A 206 -16.67 -0.95 6.59
N TYR A 207 -17.19 -1.56 5.52
CA TYR A 207 -16.61 -1.42 4.18
C TYR A 207 -16.69 0.00 3.61
N VAL A 208 -17.76 0.74 3.91
CA VAL A 208 -17.87 2.16 3.56
C VAL A 208 -16.89 2.96 4.40
N GLN A 209 -16.81 2.70 5.70
CA GLN A 209 -15.87 3.40 6.60
C GLN A 209 -14.40 3.14 6.22
N SER A 210 -14.06 1.92 5.80
CA SER A 210 -12.74 1.55 5.26
C SER A 210 -12.41 2.35 3.99
N TYR A 211 -13.36 2.47 3.06
CA TYR A 211 -13.20 3.31 1.87
C TYR A 211 -13.05 4.80 2.22
N LEU A 212 -13.84 5.31 3.17
CA LEU A 212 -13.73 6.71 3.62
C LEU A 212 -12.37 6.98 4.27
N ALA A 213 -11.87 6.07 5.09
CA ALA A 213 -10.53 6.15 5.66
C ALA A 213 -9.48 6.26 4.54
N TRP A 214 -9.61 5.42 3.50
CA TRP A 214 -8.70 5.46 2.37
C TRP A 214 -8.78 6.77 1.56
N LYS A 215 -10.00 7.21 1.23
CA LYS A 215 -10.24 8.44 0.46
C LYS A 215 -9.70 9.67 1.19
N GLN A 216 -9.86 9.71 2.52
CA GLN A 216 -9.35 10.80 3.34
C GLN A 216 -7.82 10.84 3.36
N ASN A 217 -7.14 9.70 3.42
CA ASN A 217 -5.67 9.67 3.32
C ASN A 217 -5.21 10.19 1.95
N ARG A 218 -5.92 9.91 0.87
CA ARG A 218 -5.62 10.47 -0.46
C ARG A 218 -5.83 11.97 -0.54
N ASN A 219 -6.86 12.52 0.12
CA ASN A 219 -7.06 13.98 0.19
C ASN A 219 -6.00 14.69 1.06
N LEU A 220 -5.33 13.98 1.97
CA LEU A 220 -4.26 14.52 2.80
C LEU A 220 -2.90 14.57 2.10
N ALA A 221 -2.65 13.72 1.11
CA ALA A 221 -1.42 13.77 0.32
C ALA A 221 -1.23 15.13 -0.38
N PRO A 222 -2.24 15.73 -1.02
CA PRO A 222 -2.20 17.12 -1.51
C PRO A 222 -1.81 18.12 -0.42
N ALA A 223 -2.41 18.04 0.78
CA ALA A 223 -2.14 18.98 1.86
C ALA A 223 -0.73 18.83 2.47
N ALA A 224 -0.22 17.60 2.56
CA ALA A 224 1.15 17.34 3.04
C ALA A 224 2.20 17.80 2.01
N GLU A 225 1.92 17.62 0.73
CA GLU A 225 2.77 18.08 -0.36
C GLU A 225 2.78 19.60 -0.46
N GLU A 226 1.62 20.26 -0.36
CA GLU A 226 1.51 21.73 -0.33
C GLU A 226 2.27 22.33 0.87
N LEU A 227 2.12 21.73 2.06
CA LEU A 227 2.87 22.16 3.24
C LEU A 227 4.39 21.97 3.05
N TYR A 228 4.80 20.90 2.39
CA TYR A 228 6.21 20.68 2.07
C TYR A 228 6.72 21.72 1.08
N GLN A 229 6.02 21.95 -0.04
CA GLN A 229 6.39 22.97 -1.02
C GLN A 229 6.45 24.36 -0.38
N SER A 230 5.51 24.70 0.51
CA SER A 230 5.56 25.97 1.27
C SER A 230 6.85 26.12 2.09
N LYS A 231 7.34 25.04 2.71
CA LYS A 231 8.64 25.05 3.42
C LYS A 231 9.82 25.16 2.44
N VAL A 232 9.75 24.47 1.31
CA VAL A 232 10.76 24.59 0.23
C VAL A 232 10.85 26.03 -0.24
N GLN A 233 9.73 26.71 -0.51
CA GLN A 233 9.72 28.12 -0.91
C GLN A 233 10.43 29.02 0.10
N LYS A 234 10.23 28.79 1.40
CA LYS A 234 10.91 29.57 2.46
C LYS A 234 12.42 29.32 2.49
N GLU A 235 12.85 28.09 2.30
CA GLU A 235 14.28 27.75 2.28
C GLU A 235 14.94 28.21 0.98
N ALA A 236 14.23 28.22 -0.16
CA ALA A 236 14.73 28.65 -1.46
C ALA A 236 15.24 30.10 -1.45
N VAL A 237 14.61 30.99 -0.67
CA VAL A 237 15.08 32.38 -0.48
C VAL A 237 16.51 32.46 0.05
N ARG A 238 16.90 31.47 0.86
CA ARG A 238 18.22 31.39 1.51
C ARG A 238 19.11 30.33 0.85
N ALA A 239 18.62 29.73 -0.24
CA ALA A 239 19.31 28.65 -0.89
C ALA A 239 20.55 29.16 -1.61
N GLN A 240 21.52 28.28 -1.72
CA GLN A 240 22.77 28.54 -2.43
C GLN A 240 22.85 27.54 -3.58
N SER A 241 23.47 27.96 -4.68
CA SER A 241 23.87 27.02 -5.73
C SER A 241 25.04 26.21 -5.19
N ILE A 242 24.84 24.91 -4.96
CA ILE A 242 25.82 24.02 -4.34
C ILE A 242 26.05 22.82 -5.26
N GLU A 243 27.31 22.51 -5.55
CA GLU A 243 27.65 21.28 -6.26
C GLU A 243 27.47 20.05 -5.36
N ASP A 244 26.94 18.98 -5.94
CA ASP A 244 26.84 17.69 -5.26
C ASP A 244 28.25 17.12 -5.04
N LYS A 245 28.55 16.72 -3.80
CA LYS A 245 29.72 15.89 -3.53
C LYS A 245 29.42 14.42 -3.85
N PRO A 246 30.34 13.68 -4.47
CA PRO A 246 30.22 12.23 -4.62
C PRO A 246 30.10 11.51 -3.26
N GLY A 247 29.52 10.31 -3.30
CA GLY A 247 29.26 9.47 -2.13
C GLY A 247 27.84 9.63 -1.58
N GLY A 248 27.27 8.51 -1.13
CA GLY A 248 25.95 8.48 -0.52
C GLY A 248 25.87 9.32 0.77
N GLU A 249 24.69 9.89 1.04
CA GLU A 249 24.43 10.63 2.29
C GLU A 249 23.70 9.75 3.32
N PRO A 250 23.91 9.98 4.63
CA PRO A 250 23.21 9.23 5.67
C PRO A 250 21.69 9.35 5.58
N ILE A 251 20.99 8.24 5.77
CA ILE A 251 19.52 8.18 5.75
C ILE A 251 18.96 9.15 6.81
N PRO A 252 17.95 9.98 6.47
CA PRO A 252 17.35 10.91 7.41
C PRO A 252 16.72 10.20 8.62
N PRO A 253 16.62 10.88 9.78
CA PRO A 253 16.05 10.26 10.97
C PRO A 253 14.57 9.92 10.76
N LEU A 254 14.15 8.79 11.34
CA LEU A 254 12.74 8.45 11.49
C LEU A 254 12.11 9.39 12.51
N LYS A 255 11.00 10.04 12.13
CA LYS A 255 10.20 10.81 13.09
C LYS A 255 9.01 9.97 13.53
N LYS A 256 8.84 9.80 14.84
CA LYS A 256 7.61 9.28 15.42
C LYS A 256 6.53 10.35 15.28
N THR A 257 5.77 10.33 14.19
CA THR A 257 4.45 10.97 14.18
C THR A 257 3.45 10.09 14.94
N ALA A 258 2.30 10.67 15.36
CA ALA A 258 1.24 10.03 16.17
C ALA A 258 0.93 8.57 15.76
N PRO A 259 0.38 7.73 16.67
CA PRO A 259 0.78 6.33 16.84
C PRO A 259 0.31 5.44 15.69
N SER A 260 1.11 5.36 14.61
CA SER A 260 1.19 4.25 13.63
C SER A 260 1.96 4.58 12.35
N THR A 261 2.53 5.78 12.19
CA THR A 261 3.33 6.11 10.99
C THR A 261 4.70 6.62 11.41
N GLU A 262 5.70 5.72 11.40
CA GLU A 262 7.10 6.12 11.33
C GLU A 262 7.40 6.50 9.88
N GLY A 263 7.91 7.72 9.67
CA GLY A 263 8.28 8.22 8.35
C GLY A 263 9.61 8.93 8.38
N TYR A 264 10.37 8.80 7.29
CA TYR A 264 11.58 9.58 7.08
C TYR A 264 11.23 11.06 6.88
N GLN A 265 12.03 11.96 7.44
CA GLN A 265 11.77 13.39 7.33
C GLN A 265 12.51 13.99 6.13
N ARG A 266 11.76 14.57 5.18
CA ARG A 266 12.31 15.40 4.09
C ARG A 266 12.90 16.70 4.63
N ASN A 267 14.03 17.12 4.08
CA ASN A 267 14.73 18.36 4.36
C ASN A 267 14.41 19.41 3.28
N PRO A 268 13.59 20.43 3.58
CA PRO A 268 13.21 21.44 2.61
C PRO A 268 14.40 22.28 2.10
N ARG A 269 15.54 22.32 2.82
CA ARG A 269 16.75 23.01 2.38
C ARG A 269 17.39 22.33 1.16
N VAL A 270 17.42 21.00 1.12
CA VAL A 270 17.93 20.24 -0.02
C VAL A 270 17.12 20.57 -1.27
N ALA A 271 15.79 20.57 -1.13
CA ALA A 271 14.89 20.95 -2.21
C ALA A 271 15.04 22.42 -2.62
N GLY A 272 15.19 23.36 -1.67
CA GLY A 272 15.45 24.76 -1.96
C GLY A 272 16.75 24.98 -2.75
N ASN A 273 17.83 24.30 -2.37
CA ASN A 273 19.10 24.31 -3.10
C ASN A 273 18.96 23.69 -4.50
N ALA A 274 18.17 22.63 -4.66
CA ALA A 274 17.89 22.07 -5.99
C ALA A 274 17.15 23.07 -6.90
N LEU A 275 16.21 23.85 -6.38
CA LEU A 275 15.56 24.94 -7.13
C LEU A 275 16.59 26.02 -7.55
N ALA A 276 17.51 26.38 -6.66
CA ALA A 276 18.57 27.33 -6.94
C ALA A 276 19.56 26.81 -8.00
N ASN A 277 19.99 25.55 -7.92
CA ASN A 277 20.86 24.90 -8.90
C ASN A 277 20.23 24.81 -10.30
N ALA A 278 18.90 24.76 -10.38
CA ALA A 278 18.16 24.76 -11.64
C ALA A 278 17.95 26.17 -12.21
N ASP A 279 18.59 27.20 -11.63
CA ASP A 279 18.38 28.63 -11.96
C ASP A 279 16.91 29.04 -11.94
N TYR A 280 16.10 28.40 -11.08
CA TYR A 280 14.65 28.57 -11.04
C TYR A 280 13.98 28.37 -12.41
N LYS A 281 14.47 27.40 -13.20
CA LYS A 281 13.87 26.94 -14.46
C LYS A 281 13.37 25.52 -14.33
N CYS A 282 12.27 25.21 -15.01
CA CYS A 282 11.72 23.86 -15.05
C CYS A 282 12.70 22.92 -15.79
N GLU A 283 13.02 21.78 -15.17
CA GLU A 283 13.98 20.81 -15.71
C GLU A 283 13.39 19.91 -16.79
N ILE A 284 12.07 19.94 -17.01
CA ILE A 284 11.44 19.32 -18.18
C ILE A 284 11.59 20.23 -19.39
N ASP A 285 11.25 21.51 -19.25
CA ASP A 285 11.32 22.53 -20.30
C ASP A 285 11.61 23.89 -19.66
N SER A 286 12.77 24.45 -20.00
CA SER A 286 13.26 25.71 -19.45
C SER A 286 12.51 26.94 -19.95
N SER A 287 11.66 26.80 -20.98
CA SER A 287 10.80 27.87 -21.51
C SER A 287 9.51 28.07 -20.71
N HIS A 288 9.14 27.11 -19.84
CA HIS A 288 7.95 27.24 -19.01
C HIS A 288 8.04 28.44 -18.07
N GLN A 289 7.09 29.36 -18.22
CA GLN A 289 6.94 30.53 -17.38
C GLN A 289 6.01 30.24 -16.20
N THR A 290 6.33 30.80 -15.04
CA THR A 290 5.49 30.79 -13.84
C THR A 290 5.45 32.18 -13.22
N PHE A 291 4.48 32.40 -12.33
CA PHE A 291 4.39 33.65 -11.56
C PHE A 291 5.57 33.77 -10.58
N THR A 292 5.88 35.00 -10.15
CA THR A 292 6.92 35.24 -9.13
C THR A 292 6.44 34.74 -7.76
N ALA A 293 7.26 33.96 -7.07
CA ALA A 293 6.93 33.41 -5.76
C ALA A 293 6.76 34.53 -4.72
N HIS A 294 5.79 34.42 -3.79
CA HIS A 294 5.67 35.41 -2.71
C HIS A 294 6.87 35.38 -1.74
N ALA A 295 7.52 34.22 -1.59
CA ALA A 295 8.64 34.06 -0.68
C ALA A 295 9.90 34.84 -1.13
N GLY A 296 10.04 35.17 -2.43
CA GLY A 296 11.18 35.92 -2.95
C GLY A 296 11.06 36.23 -4.45
N GLU A 297 11.99 37.00 -5.02
CA GLU A 297 11.88 37.54 -6.39
C GLU A 297 12.19 36.53 -7.53
N LYS A 298 11.95 35.25 -7.29
CA LYS A 298 12.25 34.16 -8.26
C LYS A 298 10.95 33.57 -8.84
N PRO A 299 10.98 32.99 -10.07
CA PRO A 299 9.86 32.23 -10.60
C PRO A 299 9.45 31.09 -9.66
N TYR A 300 8.14 30.90 -9.48
CA TYR A 300 7.61 29.83 -8.63
C TYR A 300 7.81 28.47 -9.30
N LEU A 301 8.52 27.57 -8.64
CA LEU A 301 8.67 26.17 -9.03
C LEU A 301 8.45 25.26 -7.82
N GLU A 302 8.12 24.01 -8.08
CA GLU A 302 7.93 22.96 -7.08
C GLU A 302 9.08 21.95 -7.18
N ALA A 303 9.60 21.52 -6.04
CA ALA A 303 10.67 20.53 -5.97
C ALA A 303 10.09 19.13 -5.92
N HIS A 304 10.57 18.21 -6.75
CA HIS A 304 10.07 16.83 -6.81
C HIS A 304 11.21 15.82 -6.70
N HIS A 305 11.09 14.82 -5.83
CA HIS A 305 12.05 13.71 -5.79
C HIS A 305 11.86 12.79 -6.99
N LEU A 306 12.86 12.66 -7.86
CA LEU A 306 12.79 11.82 -9.06
C LEU A 306 12.61 10.34 -8.70
N ILE A 307 13.43 9.79 -7.81
CA ILE A 307 13.15 8.54 -7.11
C ILE A 307 12.21 8.90 -5.95
N PRO A 308 10.94 8.43 -5.93
CA PRO A 308 9.96 8.87 -4.95
C PRO A 308 10.43 8.60 -3.52
N PHE A 309 10.42 9.64 -2.67
CA PHE A 309 10.95 9.60 -1.31
C PHE A 309 10.24 8.57 -0.40
N SER A 310 8.99 8.21 -0.73
CA SER A 310 8.22 7.12 -0.11
C SER A 310 8.96 5.78 -0.09
N ASN A 311 9.95 5.59 -0.99
CA ASN A 311 10.75 4.38 -1.12
C ASN A 311 12.05 4.38 -0.30
N GLN A 312 12.33 5.39 0.53
CA GLN A 312 13.59 5.52 1.29
C GLN A 312 14.01 4.25 2.04
N ARG A 313 13.06 3.48 2.58
CA ARG A 313 13.34 2.20 3.28
C ARG A 313 14.02 1.13 2.42
N PHE A 314 14.03 1.28 1.10
CA PHE A 314 14.62 0.32 0.17
C PHE A 314 16.01 0.75 -0.32
N PHE A 315 16.51 1.88 0.15
CA PHE A 315 17.81 2.43 -0.21
C PHE A 315 18.69 2.52 1.04
N ASN A 316 19.98 2.23 0.89
CA ASN A 316 20.96 2.24 1.97
C ASN A 316 21.56 3.63 2.21
N VAL A 317 21.24 4.58 1.33
CA VAL A 317 21.67 5.99 1.37
C VAL A 317 20.43 6.89 1.25
N SER A 318 20.56 8.15 1.61
CA SER A 318 19.46 9.13 1.57
C SER A 318 18.98 9.37 0.13
N LEU A 319 17.67 9.29 -0.08
CA LEU A 319 17.00 9.78 -1.29
C LEU A 319 16.82 11.30 -1.28
N ASP A 320 17.03 11.95 -0.12
CA ASP A 320 16.86 13.39 0.04
C ASP A 320 18.17 14.13 -0.24
N VAL A 321 18.62 14.03 -1.48
CA VAL A 321 19.84 14.64 -2.02
C VAL A 321 19.51 15.44 -3.28
N MET A 322 20.26 16.51 -3.59
CA MET A 322 19.92 17.37 -4.75
C MET A 322 20.00 16.63 -6.08
N ALA A 323 20.88 15.63 -6.21
CA ALA A 323 20.93 14.75 -7.37
C ALA A 323 19.57 14.11 -7.69
N ASN A 324 18.80 13.78 -6.66
CA ASN A 324 17.48 13.15 -6.75
C ASN A 324 16.32 14.16 -6.70
N VAL A 325 16.57 15.46 -6.54
CA VAL A 325 15.50 16.48 -6.55
C VAL A 325 15.54 17.28 -7.85
N VAL A 326 14.40 17.39 -8.50
CA VAL A 326 14.20 18.16 -9.74
C VAL A 326 13.30 19.37 -9.52
N ALA A 327 13.61 20.49 -10.16
CA ALA A 327 12.82 21.71 -10.16
C ALA A 327 11.80 21.68 -11.30
N LEU A 328 10.50 21.76 -10.98
CA LEU A 328 9.41 21.62 -11.95
C LEU A 328 8.42 22.78 -11.84
N CYS A 329 7.85 23.21 -12.98
CA CYS A 329 6.67 24.09 -12.92
C CYS A 329 5.47 23.29 -12.37
N PRO A 330 4.44 23.97 -11.82
CA PRO A 330 3.28 23.29 -11.24
C PRO A 330 2.62 22.30 -12.21
N ASN A 331 2.51 22.64 -13.50
CA ASN A 331 1.92 21.75 -14.51
C ASN A 331 2.74 20.46 -14.69
N CYS A 332 4.06 20.58 -14.82
CA CYS A 332 4.95 19.43 -14.97
C CYS A 332 4.97 18.56 -13.71
N HIS A 333 4.97 19.18 -12.53
CA HIS A 333 4.93 18.45 -11.28
C HIS A 333 3.62 17.65 -11.15
N ARG A 334 2.47 18.29 -11.41
CA ARG A 334 1.16 17.61 -11.41
C ARG A 334 1.06 16.53 -12.49
N LEU A 335 1.70 16.71 -13.65
CA LEU A 335 1.76 15.66 -14.67
C LEU A 335 2.46 14.40 -14.15
N LEU A 336 3.55 14.53 -13.39
CA LEU A 336 4.22 13.37 -12.79
C LEU A 336 3.34 12.63 -11.77
N HIS A 337 2.44 13.34 -11.08
CA HIS A 337 1.48 12.77 -10.12
C HIS A 337 0.19 12.25 -10.74
N HIS A 338 -0.34 12.89 -11.79
CA HIS A 338 -1.72 12.65 -12.27
C HIS A 338 -1.84 12.41 -13.78
N GLY A 339 -0.77 12.62 -14.54
CA GLY A 339 -0.77 12.42 -15.99
C GLY A 339 -0.94 10.95 -16.38
N THR A 340 -1.25 10.70 -17.65
CA THR A 340 -1.35 9.31 -18.15
C THR A 340 -0.01 8.58 -18.03
N THR A 341 -0.03 7.25 -17.94
CA THR A 341 1.22 6.44 -17.90
C THR A 341 2.16 6.79 -19.05
N LYS A 342 1.62 7.06 -20.25
CA LYS A 342 2.39 7.44 -21.44
C LYS A 342 3.12 8.78 -21.23
N GLU A 343 2.41 9.79 -20.74
CA GLU A 343 2.96 11.13 -20.50
C GLU A 343 3.98 11.11 -19.36
N LYS A 344 3.66 10.47 -18.22
CA LYS A 344 4.58 10.29 -17.11
C LYS A 344 5.86 9.62 -17.57
N SER A 345 5.75 8.51 -18.30
CA SER A 345 6.91 7.75 -18.75
C SER A 345 7.82 8.53 -19.71
N LYS A 346 7.27 9.45 -20.52
CA LYS A 346 8.08 10.33 -21.37
C LYS A 346 8.93 11.27 -20.52
N HIS A 347 8.32 11.93 -19.53
CA HIS A 347 8.98 12.91 -18.69
C HIS A 347 9.98 12.29 -17.71
N ILE A 348 9.62 11.17 -17.07
CA ILE A 348 10.50 10.45 -16.13
C ILE A 348 11.79 9.99 -16.84
N ARG A 349 11.69 9.46 -18.06
CA ARG A 349 12.87 9.06 -18.84
C ARG A 349 13.78 10.25 -19.17
N ALA A 350 13.19 11.38 -19.55
CA ALA A 350 13.95 12.60 -19.86
C ALA A 350 14.67 13.15 -18.62
N LEU A 351 14.01 13.15 -17.47
CA LEU A 351 14.62 13.56 -16.20
C LEU A 351 15.72 12.60 -15.76
N LEU A 352 15.50 11.29 -15.84
CA LEU A 352 16.53 10.29 -15.50
C LEU A 352 17.75 10.42 -16.40
N ALA A 353 17.57 10.62 -17.70
CA ALA A 353 18.69 10.85 -18.61
C ALA A 353 19.56 12.05 -18.21
N LYS A 354 18.96 13.11 -17.66
CA LYS A 354 19.67 14.29 -17.14
C LYS A 354 20.32 14.06 -15.77
N ARG A 355 19.85 13.08 -14.99
CA ARG A 355 20.27 12.86 -13.59
C ARG A 355 21.08 11.59 -13.37
N ALA A 356 21.16 10.69 -14.34
CA ALA A 356 21.75 9.36 -14.19
C ALA A 356 23.17 9.38 -13.59
N GLU A 357 24.06 10.23 -14.12
CA GLU A 357 25.44 10.35 -13.62
C GLU A 357 25.48 10.82 -12.17
N ARG A 358 24.79 11.92 -11.84
CA ARG A 358 24.71 12.45 -10.47
C ARG A 358 24.06 11.48 -9.49
N LEU A 359 23.10 10.66 -9.94
CA LEU A 359 22.50 9.61 -9.12
C LEU A 359 23.50 8.48 -8.87
N GLU A 360 24.27 8.08 -9.87
CA GLU A 360 25.31 7.07 -9.73
C GLU A 360 26.39 7.52 -8.73
N GLU A 361 26.85 8.76 -8.85
CA GLU A 361 27.82 9.38 -7.92
C GLU A 361 27.30 9.42 -6.47
N LYS A 362 25.98 9.42 -6.27
CA LYS A 362 25.32 9.38 -4.95
C LYS A 362 24.95 7.96 -4.50
N GLU A 363 25.41 6.92 -5.20
CA GLU A 363 25.07 5.51 -4.93
C GLU A 363 23.57 5.21 -5.08
N LEU A 364 22.89 5.96 -5.95
CA LEU A 364 21.45 5.89 -6.25
C LEU A 364 21.18 5.43 -7.69
N GLY A 365 22.13 4.72 -8.31
CA GLY A 365 21.99 4.15 -9.64
C GLY A 365 20.68 3.38 -9.83
N ILE A 366 19.89 3.74 -10.84
CA ILE A 366 18.59 3.12 -11.10
C ILE A 366 18.28 3.08 -12.61
N SER A 367 17.76 1.96 -13.10
CA SER A 367 17.36 1.83 -14.49
C SER A 367 16.00 2.50 -14.77
N ASN A 368 15.73 2.85 -16.04
CA ASN A 368 14.41 3.32 -16.47
C ASN A 368 13.28 2.36 -16.07
N ALA A 369 13.50 1.05 -16.18
CA ALA A 369 12.48 0.06 -15.87
C ALA A 369 12.18 0.00 -14.36
N GLU A 370 13.19 0.17 -13.51
CA GLU A 370 13.02 0.22 -12.06
C GLU A 370 12.36 1.52 -11.61
N LEU A 371 12.82 2.66 -12.13
CA LEU A 371 12.24 3.96 -11.81
C LEU A 371 10.75 4.02 -12.19
N LEU A 372 10.41 3.61 -13.41
CA LEU A 372 9.01 3.56 -13.86
C LEU A 372 8.16 2.63 -12.99
N LYS A 373 8.71 1.55 -12.44
CA LYS A 373 7.99 0.68 -11.49
C LYS A 373 7.64 1.42 -10.20
N LEU A 374 8.49 2.33 -9.72
CA LEU A 374 8.21 3.10 -8.50
C LEU A 374 7.03 4.07 -8.71
N TYR A 375 6.99 4.76 -9.85
CA TYR A 375 5.84 5.58 -10.23
C TYR A 375 4.61 4.74 -10.56
N SER A 376 4.79 3.53 -11.12
CA SER A 376 3.68 2.62 -11.38
C SER A 376 3.01 2.16 -10.09
N ARG A 377 3.73 2.05 -8.97
CA ARG A 377 3.14 1.68 -7.67
C ARG A 377 2.39 2.83 -7.01
N GLU A 378 2.85 4.06 -7.19
CA GLU A 378 2.07 5.25 -6.82
C GLU A 378 0.86 5.46 -7.75
N LEU A 379 0.92 4.97 -9.00
CA LEU A 379 -0.21 4.87 -9.95
C LEU A 379 -1.13 3.65 -9.73
N LEU A 380 -0.67 2.58 -9.07
CA LEU A 380 -1.47 1.38 -8.80
C LEU A 380 -2.34 1.50 -7.55
N GLU A 381 -2.28 2.64 -6.85
CA GLU A 381 -3.34 3.06 -5.93
C GLU A 381 -4.34 4.03 -6.59
N GLU A 382 -4.12 4.42 -7.85
CA GLU A 382 -5.02 5.35 -8.56
C GLU A 382 -5.98 4.66 -9.53
N ASP A 383 -5.67 3.45 -10.04
CA ASP A 383 -6.56 2.66 -10.90
C ASP A 383 -6.73 1.20 -10.44
N ALA A 384 -6.82 0.95 -9.13
CA ALA A 384 -7.17 -0.36 -8.60
C ALA A 384 -8.29 -0.36 -7.55
#